data_AF-A0A965AL88-F1
#
_entry.id   AF-A0A965AL88-F1
#
_cell.length_a   1.000
_cell.length_b   1.000
_cell.length_c   1.000
_cell.angle_alpha   90.00
_cell.angle_beta   90.00
_cell.angle_gamma   90.00
#
_symmetry.space_group_name_H-M   'P 1'
#
loop_
_entity.id
_entity.type
_entity.pdbx_description
1 polymer ?
#
loop_
_entity_poly.entity_id
_entity_poly.type
_entity_poly.pdbx_seq_one_letter_code
_entity_poly.pdbx_strand_id
1 'polypeptide(L)'
;MTNGAVAAFHRVRFSQRLILTAAVLLATLPTTLLAAEPTGNPVAAANALSRAFRDAAGKATPSVVVVRSETRARNVTANGGGRGPADNPFRGTPFEDFFRDGMPEGFGGPNGRTPPRSGIGSGVIVDPAGIVLTNNHVVEGADEVTVELTDGREFKAADIKT
;
A
#
# COMPACT_ATOMS: atom_id res chain seq x y z
N MET A 1 -30.60 14.40 -33.74
CA MET A 1 -30.85 14.86 -32.36
C MET A 1 -29.66 15.71 -31.93
N THR A 2 -29.93 17.01 -31.78
CA THR A 2 -29.16 18.09 -31.16
C THR A 2 -28.61 17.71 -29.76
N ASN A 3 -27.57 18.28 -29.15
CA ASN A 3 -26.57 19.31 -29.45
C ASN A 3 -25.49 19.15 -28.36
N GLY A 4 -24.21 19.08 -28.73
CA GLY A 4 -23.10 19.31 -27.81
C GLY A 4 -22.61 20.74 -27.99
N ALA A 5 -22.70 21.56 -26.94
CA ALA A 5 -22.18 22.93 -26.94
C ALA A 5 -20.89 22.99 -26.11
N VAL A 6 -19.75 23.10 -26.80
CA VAL A 6 -18.46 23.49 -26.22
C VAL A 6 -18.19 24.92 -26.70
N ALA A 7 -18.13 25.86 -25.76
CA ALA A 7 -17.83 27.26 -26.05
C ALA A 7 -16.31 27.47 -26.16
N ALA A 8 -15.89 27.96 -27.32
CA ALA A 8 -14.56 28.48 -27.60
C ALA A 8 -14.44 29.91 -27.07
N PHE A 9 -13.26 30.30 -26.57
CA PHE A 9 -12.86 31.70 -26.55
C PHE A 9 -11.45 31.92 -27.11
N HIS A 10 -11.39 33.03 -27.84
CA HIS A 10 -10.52 33.34 -28.95
C HIS A 10 -9.20 33.96 -28.47
N ARG A 11 -8.09 33.62 -29.14
CA ARG A 11 -6.78 34.25 -28.94
C ARG A 11 -6.84 35.74 -29.31
N VAL A 12 -6.46 36.62 -28.40
CA VAL A 12 -6.17 38.03 -28.72
C VAL A 12 -4.66 38.19 -28.88
N ARG A 13 -4.23 38.53 -30.10
CA ARG A 13 -2.88 39.03 -30.40
C ARG A 13 -2.92 40.55 -30.32
N PHE A 14 -2.03 41.16 -29.54
CA PHE A 14 -1.85 42.62 -29.53
C PHE A 14 -0.38 42.99 -29.75
N SER A 15 -0.19 43.94 -30.65
CA SER A 15 1.04 44.34 -31.34
C SER A 15 2.00 45.17 -30.50
N GLN A 16 3.29 45.02 -30.77
CA GLN A 16 4.40 45.85 -30.29
C GLN A 16 4.21 47.34 -30.64
N ARG A 17 4.34 48.24 -29.67
CA ARG A 17 4.94 49.57 -29.85
C ARG A 17 5.72 50.01 -28.61
N LEU A 18 6.94 50.43 -28.89
CA LEU A 18 8.05 50.85 -28.05
C LEU A 18 7.86 52.31 -27.60
N ILE A 19 7.91 52.63 -26.30
CA ILE A 19 8.34 53.95 -25.79
C ILE A 19 9.20 53.72 -24.53
N LEU A 20 10.51 53.92 -24.70
CA LEU A 20 11.48 54.16 -23.64
C LEU A 20 11.22 55.56 -23.04
N THR A 21 11.17 55.69 -21.71
CA THR A 21 11.97 56.68 -20.94
C THR A 21 11.68 56.60 -19.44
N ALA A 22 12.77 56.54 -18.66
CA ALA A 22 12.93 57.08 -17.31
C ALA A 22 12.21 56.42 -16.13
N ALA A 23 12.92 55.56 -15.39
CA ALA A 23 13.39 55.90 -14.04
C ALA A 23 14.07 54.69 -13.38
N VAL A 24 15.37 54.83 -13.16
CA VAL A 24 16.09 54.50 -11.92
C VAL A 24 15.80 53.13 -11.27
N LEU A 25 16.77 52.22 -11.43
CA LEU A 25 17.42 51.49 -10.34
C LEU A 25 16.51 51.08 -9.16
N LEU A 26 15.97 49.85 -9.19
CA LEU A 26 15.65 49.15 -7.95
C LEU A 26 16.18 47.72 -8.01
N ALA A 27 17.42 47.62 -7.55
CA ALA A 27 18.08 46.46 -6.95
C ALA A 27 17.52 45.08 -7.31
N THR A 28 18.28 44.34 -8.12
CA THR A 28 18.40 42.90 -7.96
C THR A 28 18.88 42.62 -6.54
N LEU A 29 17.97 42.36 -5.61
CA LEU A 29 18.35 41.83 -4.30
C LEU A 29 18.95 40.45 -4.56
N PRO A 30 20.22 40.19 -4.19
CA PRO A 30 20.61 38.82 -3.98
C PRO A 30 19.73 38.36 -2.81
N THR A 31 18.82 37.42 -3.07
CA THR A 31 18.21 36.67 -1.98
C THR A 31 19.34 35.85 -1.37
N THR A 32 20.11 36.45 -0.46
CA THR A 32 20.93 35.70 0.47
C THR A 32 19.94 34.89 1.27
N LEU A 33 19.68 33.65 0.83
CA LEU A 33 19.06 32.65 1.67
C LEU A 33 20.07 32.45 2.80
N LEU A 34 19.91 33.24 3.86
CA LEU A 34 20.58 33.02 5.11
C LEU A 34 20.00 31.70 5.61
N ALA A 35 20.65 30.60 5.22
CA ALA A 35 20.49 29.34 5.90
C ALA A 35 20.95 29.64 7.33
N ALA A 36 20.00 29.96 8.19
CA ALA A 36 20.26 30.06 9.61
C ALA A 36 20.77 28.68 10.00
N GLU A 37 22.09 28.57 10.18
CA GLU A 37 22.65 27.39 10.84
C GLU A 37 21.92 27.26 12.17
N PRO A 38 21.45 26.06 12.56
CA PRO A 38 20.79 25.90 13.82
C PRO A 38 21.85 26.16 14.90
N THR A 39 21.93 27.40 15.38
CA THR A 39 22.81 27.84 16.49
C THR A 39 22.31 27.30 17.84
N GLY A 40 21.60 26.17 17.82
CA GLY A 40 21.01 25.52 18.97
C GLY A 40 21.83 24.30 19.37
N ASN A 41 21.84 24.01 20.68
CA ASN A 41 22.44 22.80 21.23
C ASN A 41 21.97 21.56 20.43
N PRO A 42 22.88 20.77 19.82
CA PRO A 42 22.52 19.64 18.96
C PRO A 42 21.69 18.59 19.69
N VAL A 43 21.89 18.44 21.01
CA VAL A 43 21.10 17.56 21.86
C VAL A 43 19.66 18.08 22.01
N ALA A 44 19.47 19.40 22.11
CA ALA A 44 18.15 20.00 22.17
C ALA A 44 17.39 19.84 20.85
N ALA A 45 18.07 20.00 19.71
CA ALA A 45 17.50 19.78 18.39
C ALA A 45 17.09 18.29 18.19
N ALA A 46 17.96 17.35 18.55
CA ALA A 46 17.65 15.92 18.49
C ALA A 46 16.44 15.53 19.36
N ASN A 47 16.35 16.12 20.56
CA ASN A 47 15.22 15.91 21.46
C ASN A 47 13.92 16.51 20.91
N ALA A 48 13.98 17.69 20.29
CA ALA A 48 12.82 18.31 19.65
C ALA A 48 12.30 17.48 18.48
N LEU A 49 13.20 16.99 17.62
CA LEU A 49 12.86 16.11 16.50
C LEU A 49 12.23 14.80 17.00
N SER A 50 12.81 14.20 18.05
CA SER A 50 12.29 12.97 18.66
C SER A 50 10.87 13.12 19.21
N ARG A 51 10.52 14.30 19.74
CA ARG A 51 9.15 14.62 20.17
C ARG A 51 8.23 14.80 18.98
N ALA A 52 8.65 15.56 17.97
CA ALA A 52 7.86 15.78 16.75
C ALA A 52 7.49 14.47 16.05
N PHE A 53 8.43 13.52 15.92
CA PHE A 53 8.16 12.20 15.36
C PHE A 53 7.18 11.39 16.22
N ARG A 54 7.34 11.40 17.55
CA ARG A 54 6.42 10.70 18.46
C ARG A 54 5.00 11.26 18.36
N ASP A 55 4.86 12.58 18.30
CA ASP A 55 3.56 13.24 18.18
C ASP A 55 2.90 12.94 16.83
N ALA A 56 3.67 12.96 15.75
CA ALA A 56 3.19 12.60 14.42
C ALA A 56 2.77 11.11 14.35
N ALA A 57 3.60 10.22 14.89
CA ALA A 57 3.30 8.79 14.95
C ALA A 57 2.05 8.53 15.79
N GLY A 58 1.94 9.12 16.98
CA GLY A 58 0.77 8.96 17.85
C GLY A 58 -0.54 9.38 17.20
N LYS A 59 -0.51 10.38 16.31
CA LYS A 59 -1.67 10.81 15.53
C LYS A 59 -1.98 9.89 14.34
N ALA A 60 -0.97 9.29 13.73
CA ALA A 60 -1.11 8.46 12.53
C ALA A 60 -1.38 6.98 12.84
N THR A 61 -0.84 6.44 13.94
CA THR A 61 -0.96 5.02 14.31
C THR A 61 -2.40 4.50 14.33
N PRO A 62 -3.41 5.22 14.86
CA PRO A 62 -4.79 4.73 14.87
C PRO A 62 -5.41 4.56 13.47
N SER A 63 -4.79 5.14 12.44
CA SER A 63 -5.24 5.00 11.04
C SER A 63 -4.69 3.74 10.37
N VAL A 64 -3.72 3.06 10.98
CA VAL A 64 -3.12 1.83 10.45
C VAL A 64 -3.81 0.62 11.06
N VAL A 65 -4.15 -0.35 10.23
CA VAL A 65 -4.88 -1.56 10.63
C VAL A 65 -4.14 -2.80 10.15
N VAL A 66 -4.35 -3.92 10.84
CA VAL A 66 -3.91 -5.24 10.39
C VAL A 66 -5.02 -5.84 9.53
N VAL A 67 -4.65 -6.38 8.38
CA VAL A 67 -5.57 -7.01 7.43
C VAL A 67 -5.26 -8.49 7.39
N ARG A 68 -6.25 -9.32 7.67
CA ARG A 68 -6.17 -10.78 7.58
C ARG A 68 -7.12 -11.24 6.50
N SER A 69 -6.62 -12.05 5.58
CA SER A 69 -7.40 -12.61 4.48
C SER A 69 -7.45 -14.12 4.61
N GLU A 70 -8.60 -14.71 4.36
CA GLU A 70 -8.79 -16.16 4.38
C GLU A 70 -9.48 -16.62 3.09
N THR A 71 -8.97 -17.70 2.50
CA THR A 71 -9.59 -18.42 1.39
C THR A 71 -10.13 -19.74 1.90
N ARG A 72 -11.39 -20.04 1.60
CA ARG A 72 -12.05 -21.29 2.00
C ARG A 72 -11.49 -22.47 1.22
N ALA A 73 -11.38 -23.62 1.88
CA ALA A 73 -11.03 -24.87 1.22
C ALA A 73 -12.10 -25.22 0.18
N ARG A 74 -11.76 -25.13 -1.11
CA ARG A 74 -12.63 -25.60 -2.20
C ARG A 74 -12.32 -27.08 -2.45
N ASN A 75 -13.37 -27.91 -2.49
CA ASN A 75 -13.27 -29.28 -2.97
C ASN A 75 -12.97 -29.20 -4.47
N VAL A 76 -11.75 -29.52 -4.88
CA VAL A 76 -11.46 -29.71 -6.29
C VAL A 76 -11.96 -31.10 -6.62
N THR A 77 -13.04 -31.20 -7.38
CA THR A 77 -13.47 -32.48 -7.97
C THR A 77 -12.31 -32.96 -8.83
N ALA A 78 -11.58 -33.96 -8.33
CA ALA A 78 -10.46 -34.57 -9.04
C ALA A 78 -10.98 -35.26 -10.29
N ASN A 79 -11.05 -34.52 -11.39
CA ASN A 79 -11.26 -35.06 -12.71
C ASN A 79 -10.04 -34.67 -13.55
N GLY A 80 -9.07 -35.57 -13.58
CA GLY A 80 -7.92 -35.52 -14.49
C GLY A 80 -6.56 -35.26 -13.83
N GLY A 81 -5.76 -36.33 -13.76
CA GLY A 81 -4.30 -36.23 -13.68
C GLY A 81 -3.71 -36.19 -12.27
N GLY A 82 -3.53 -37.37 -11.66
CA GLY A 82 -2.68 -37.49 -10.48
C GLY A 82 -1.27 -36.96 -10.79
N ARG A 83 -0.90 -35.85 -10.17
CA ARG A 83 0.52 -35.47 -10.04
C ARG A 83 1.11 -36.41 -8.99
N GLY A 84 1.78 -37.45 -9.50
CA GLY A 84 2.61 -38.31 -8.66
C GLY A 84 3.78 -37.52 -8.03
N PRO A 85 4.55 -38.14 -7.13
CA PRO A 85 5.64 -37.54 -6.34
C PRO A 85 6.86 -37.02 -7.15
N ALA A 86 6.70 -36.76 -8.44
CA ALA A 86 7.79 -36.44 -9.36
C ALA A 86 8.25 -34.98 -9.32
N ASP A 87 7.45 -34.06 -8.77
CA ASP A 87 7.72 -32.62 -8.74
C ASP A 87 8.37 -32.16 -7.41
N ASN A 88 9.26 -32.95 -6.82
CA ASN A 88 10.09 -32.47 -5.70
C ASN A 88 11.36 -31.79 -6.26
N PRO A 89 11.50 -30.44 -6.18
CA PRO A 89 12.66 -29.71 -6.70
C PRO A 89 13.97 -30.00 -5.93
N PHE A 90 13.90 -30.75 -4.84
CA PHE A 90 15.05 -31.10 -3.99
C PHE A 90 15.58 -32.53 -4.23
N ARG A 91 15.09 -33.23 -5.26
CA ARG A 91 15.52 -34.61 -5.60
C ARG A 91 17.02 -34.70 -5.83
N GLY A 92 17.66 -35.57 -5.04
CA GLY A 92 19.10 -35.81 -5.09
C GLY A 92 19.93 -34.82 -4.25
N THR A 93 19.29 -33.94 -3.47
CA THR A 93 19.98 -33.08 -2.51
C THR A 93 19.93 -33.68 -1.10
N PRO A 94 20.84 -33.29 -0.18
CA PRO A 94 20.79 -33.68 1.23
C PRO A 94 19.51 -33.28 1.96
N PHE A 95 18.67 -32.42 1.34
CA PHE A 95 17.40 -31.97 1.89
C PHE A 95 16.23 -32.88 1.49
N GLU A 96 16.41 -33.83 0.57
CA GLU A 96 15.35 -34.72 0.08
C GLU A 96 14.65 -35.47 1.22
N ASP A 97 15.41 -36.07 2.14
CA ASP A 97 14.87 -36.85 3.26
C ASP A 97 14.08 -35.96 4.25
N PHE A 98 14.47 -34.69 4.41
CA PHE A 98 13.78 -33.73 5.26
C PHE A 98 12.42 -33.32 4.69
N PHE A 99 12.30 -33.20 3.36
CA PHE A 99 11.04 -32.84 2.69
C PHE A 99 10.14 -34.05 2.42
N ARG A 100 10.72 -35.25 2.29
CA ARG A 100 9.96 -36.51 2.17
C ARG A 100 9.25 -36.86 3.47
N ASP A 101 9.95 -36.73 4.61
CA ASP A 101 9.42 -37.13 5.91
C ASP A 101 8.83 -35.95 6.70
N GLY A 102 9.07 -34.71 6.26
CA GLY A 102 8.59 -33.46 6.89
C GLY A 102 7.30 -32.88 6.30
N MET A 103 6.75 -33.46 5.24
CA MET A 103 5.40 -33.12 4.79
C MET A 103 4.39 -33.89 5.64
N PRO A 104 3.57 -33.22 6.49
CA PRO A 104 2.51 -33.91 7.21
C PRO A 104 1.61 -34.63 6.21
N GLU A 105 1.21 -35.86 6.53
CA GLU A 105 0.41 -36.82 5.74
C GLU A 105 -0.97 -36.30 5.27
N GLY A 106 -1.22 -34.99 5.28
CA GLY A 106 -2.44 -34.33 4.80
C GLY A 106 -2.35 -33.73 3.40
N PHE A 107 -1.16 -33.64 2.77
CA PHE A 107 -1.00 -32.95 1.47
C PHE A 107 -1.18 -33.86 0.23
N GLY A 108 -1.47 -35.16 0.43
CA GLY A 108 -1.53 -36.14 -0.66
C GLY A 108 -2.58 -37.25 -0.48
N GLY A 109 -3.65 -37.00 0.28
CA GLY A 109 -4.77 -37.93 0.36
C GLY A 109 -5.66 -37.87 -0.90
N PRO A 110 -6.32 -38.96 -1.32
CA PRO A 110 -7.24 -39.00 -2.47
C PRO A 110 -8.47 -38.06 -2.36
N ASN A 111 -8.57 -37.28 -1.28
CA ASN A 111 -9.55 -36.22 -1.13
C ASN A 111 -8.90 -34.88 -1.49
N GLY A 112 -9.07 -34.44 -2.75
CA GLY A 112 -8.55 -33.21 -3.34
C GLY A 112 -9.08 -31.91 -2.72
N ARG A 113 -8.82 -31.70 -1.43
CA ARG A 113 -9.09 -30.45 -0.72
C ARG A 113 -7.82 -29.62 -0.72
N THR A 114 -7.86 -28.49 -1.43
CA THR A 114 -6.82 -27.47 -1.25
C THR A 114 -6.94 -26.93 0.18
N PRO A 115 -5.86 -26.92 0.97
CA PRO A 115 -5.89 -26.35 2.31
C PRO A 115 -6.28 -24.87 2.24
N PRO A 116 -7.01 -24.36 3.25
CA PRO A 116 -7.32 -22.94 3.32
C PRO A 116 -6.02 -22.13 3.32
N ARG A 117 -5.98 -21.07 2.52
CA ARG A 117 -4.86 -20.13 2.52
C ARG A 117 -5.23 -18.94 3.38
N SER A 118 -4.32 -18.52 4.24
CA SER A 118 -4.44 -17.27 4.97
C SER A 118 -3.32 -16.32 4.57
N GLY A 119 -3.64 -15.03 4.56
CA GLY A 119 -2.72 -13.93 4.31
C GLY A 119 -2.83 -12.91 5.44
N ILE A 120 -1.71 -12.27 5.76
CA ILE A 120 -1.64 -11.19 6.76
C ILE A 120 -0.89 -10.03 6.13
N GLY A 121 -1.45 -8.83 6.26
CA GLY A 121 -0.86 -7.59 5.78
C GLY A 121 -1.27 -6.41 6.64
N SER A 122 -0.92 -5.21 6.18
CA SER A 122 -1.36 -3.96 6.77
C SER A 122 -2.29 -3.19 5.82
N GLY A 123 -3.07 -2.30 6.39
CA GLY A 123 -3.91 -1.36 5.65
C GLY A 123 -3.94 0.00 6.32
N VAL A 124 -4.47 0.99 5.61
CA VAL A 124 -4.65 2.36 6.11
C VAL A 124 -6.10 2.79 5.91
N ILE A 125 -6.71 3.34 6.96
CA ILE A 125 -8.03 3.96 6.91
C ILE A 125 -7.88 5.32 6.22
N VAL A 126 -8.55 5.49 5.08
CA VAL A 126 -8.46 6.71 4.27
C VAL A 126 -9.70 7.59 4.36
N ASP A 127 -10.82 7.04 4.86
CA ASP A 127 -12.10 7.75 4.94
C ASP A 127 -12.83 7.46 6.26
N PRO A 128 -13.53 8.45 6.86
CA PRO A 128 -14.36 8.25 8.06
C PRO A 128 -15.49 7.23 7.92
N ALA A 129 -15.91 6.92 6.69
CA ALA A 129 -16.87 5.85 6.39
C ALA A 129 -16.29 4.44 6.59
N GLY A 130 -14.98 4.32 6.89
CA GLY A 130 -14.32 3.04 7.16
C GLY A 130 -13.68 2.39 5.93
N ILE A 131 -13.30 3.18 4.93
CA ILE A 131 -12.59 2.66 3.75
C ILE A 131 -11.13 2.37 4.13
N VAL A 132 -10.71 1.12 3.92
CA VAL A 132 -9.34 0.65 4.17
C VAL A 132 -8.65 0.40 2.83
N LEU A 133 -7.48 1.03 2.66
CA LEU A 133 -6.59 0.77 1.54
C LEU A 133 -5.52 -0.25 1.96
N THR A 134 -5.35 -1.30 1.17
CA THR A 134 -4.30 -2.32 1.34
C THR A 134 -3.71 -2.69 -0.02
N ASN A 135 -2.68 -3.54 -0.03
CA ASN A 135 -2.12 -4.02 -1.28
C ASN A 135 -3.01 -5.11 -1.90
N ASN A 136 -3.07 -5.17 -3.23
CA ASN A 136 -3.92 -6.10 -3.96
C ASN A 136 -3.63 -7.57 -3.55
N HIS A 137 -2.35 -7.97 -3.50
CA HIS A 137 -1.97 -9.35 -3.16
C HIS A 137 -2.39 -9.80 -1.75
N VAL A 138 -2.73 -8.87 -0.86
CA VAL A 138 -3.22 -9.19 0.49
C VAL A 138 -4.67 -9.67 0.44
N VAL A 139 -5.46 -9.18 -0.53
CA VAL A 139 -6.89 -9.46 -0.65
C VAL A 139 -7.26 -10.26 -1.90
N GLU A 140 -6.31 -10.49 -2.80
CA GLU A 140 -6.51 -11.23 -4.03
C GLU A 140 -6.94 -12.68 -3.75
N GLY A 141 -8.13 -13.06 -4.23
CA GLY A 141 -8.68 -14.41 -4.03
C GLY A 141 -9.05 -14.75 -2.59
N ALA A 142 -9.13 -13.75 -1.71
CA ALA A 142 -9.69 -13.90 -0.36
C ALA A 142 -11.21 -14.05 -0.44
N ASP A 143 -11.75 -15.07 0.23
CA ASP A 143 -13.21 -15.22 0.37
C ASP A 143 -13.71 -14.39 1.58
N GLU A 144 -12.84 -14.16 2.56
CA GLU A 144 -13.13 -13.39 3.78
C GLU A 144 -11.93 -12.52 4.15
N VAL A 145 -12.19 -11.27 4.52
CA VAL A 145 -11.17 -10.33 4.99
C VAL A 145 -11.61 -9.74 6.33
N THR A 146 -10.74 -9.85 7.32
CA THR A 146 -10.91 -9.32 8.67
C THR A 146 -9.89 -8.21 8.90
N VAL A 147 -10.36 -7.07 9.39
CA VAL A 147 -9.55 -5.91 9.73
C VAL A 147 -9.49 -5.79 11.24
N GLU A 148 -8.29 -5.72 11.78
CA GLU A 148 -8.02 -5.56 13.22
C GLU A 148 -7.42 -4.17 13.46
N LEU A 149 -8.07 -3.38 14.31
CA LEU A 149 -7.62 -2.04 14.70
C LEU A 149 -6.59 -2.14 15.82
N THR A 150 -5.82 -1.07 16.01
CA THR A 150 -4.81 -0.97 17.08
C THR A 150 -5.39 -1.04 18.50
N ASP A 151 -6.69 -0.86 18.65
CA ASP A 151 -7.41 -0.98 19.93
C ASP A 151 -7.91 -2.42 20.21
N GLY A 152 -7.63 -3.36 19.31
CA GLY A 152 -8.02 -4.78 19.42
C GLY A 152 -9.42 -5.09 18.91
N ARG A 153 -10.14 -4.11 18.33
CA ARG A 153 -11.43 -4.38 17.68
C ARG A 153 -11.21 -5.02 16.31
N GLU A 154 -12.04 -6.00 16.00
CA GLU A 154 -12.04 -6.71 14.72
C GLU A 154 -13.34 -6.45 13.95
N PHE A 155 -13.20 -6.24 12.63
CA PHE A 155 -14.32 -6.00 11.72
C PHE A 155 -14.16 -6.84 10.45
N LYS A 156 -15.25 -7.42 9.95
CA LYS A 156 -15.25 -8.08 8.65
C LYS A 156 -15.48 -7.07 7.54
N ALA A 157 -14.71 -7.16 6.47
CA ALA A 157 -14.92 -6.33 5.28
C ALA A 157 -16.26 -6.67 4.63
N ALA A 158 -17.06 -5.64 4.33
CA ALA A 158 -18.38 -5.81 3.70
C ALA A 158 -18.29 -5.94 2.17
N ASP A 159 -17.33 -5.24 1.56
CA ASP A 159 -17.10 -5.23 0.12
C ASP A 159 -15.59 -5.15 -0.13
N ILE A 160 -15.12 -5.84 -1.17
CA ILE A 160 -13.70 -5.91 -1.54
C ILE A 160 -13.61 -5.50 -3.00
N LYS A 161 -12.84 -4.44 -3.27
CA LYS A 161 -12.59 -3.94 -4.63
C LYS A 161 -11.11 -4.05 -4.93
N THR A 162 -10.77 -4.71 -6.02
CA THR A 162 -9.42 -4.95 -6.52
C THR A 162 -9.19 -4.35 -7.89
#